data_AF-A0A965FVW4-F1
#
_entry.id   AF-A0A965FVW4-F1
#
_cell.length_a   1.000
_cell.length_b   1.000
_cell.length_c   1.000
_cell.angle_alpha   90.00
_cell.angle_beta   90.00
_cell.angle_gamma   90.00
#
_symmetry.space_group_name_H-M   'P 1'
#
loop_
_entity.id
_entity.type
_entity.pdbx_description
1 polymer ?
#
loop_
_entity_poly.entity_id
_entity_poly.type
_entity_poly.pdbx_seq_one_letter_code
_entity_poly.pdbx_strand_id
1 'polypeptide(L)'
;MSELDRILDQRGMNSLKWEFTVRNGEPEVWKETDPELGEEQVLSMWVADMDFRTAEPVIQALRERVERGIFGYASKTEQYLDAVQGWMSKRHGFQVEQEWIVPTVGIVPALSMMVRKFSNPGEKVLIQRPVYYPFTNAIKNNDRVVLCNALKLQNNRYEMDLKDLEQKAADPNVHLMILCNPHNPVGRVWSFEDLQKVGQICREHQVLLISDEIHGDLIMPGHQFNCFGLQDQELLDNVIISTAPSKTFNLAGLKTSNLIIPNPR
;
A
#
# COMPACT_ATOMS: atom_id res chain seq x y z
N MET A 1 -24.37 -4.72 21.00
CA MET A 1 -23.88 -3.65 20.11
C MET A 1 -22.36 -3.72 20.15
N SER A 2 -21.75 -4.02 19.02
CA SER A 2 -20.29 -4.07 18.82
C SER A 2 -19.69 -2.67 18.93
N GLU A 3 -18.40 -2.56 19.28
CA GLU A 3 -17.67 -1.28 19.13
C GLU A 3 -17.70 -0.78 17.67
N LEU A 4 -17.89 -1.67 16.69
CA LEU A 4 -18.06 -1.31 15.28
C LEU A 4 -19.43 -0.69 14.96
N ASP A 5 -20.43 -0.85 15.82
CA ASP A 5 -21.75 -0.23 15.66
C ASP A 5 -21.78 1.20 16.22
N ARG A 6 -20.69 1.63 16.89
CA ARG A 6 -20.61 2.94 17.53
C ARG A 6 -20.36 4.02 16.49
N ILE A 7 -21.28 4.98 16.41
CA ILE A 7 -21.09 6.21 15.64
C ILE A 7 -20.09 7.11 16.38
N LEU A 8 -19.03 7.51 15.68
CA LEU A 8 -17.99 8.41 16.20
C LEU A 8 -18.20 9.82 15.64
N ASP A 9 -18.02 10.82 16.50
CA ASP A 9 -17.93 12.22 16.07
C ASP A 9 -16.53 12.47 15.50
N GLN A 10 -16.47 12.91 14.24
CA GLN A 10 -15.23 13.15 13.49
C GLN A 10 -14.85 14.63 13.46
N ARG A 11 -15.65 15.52 14.08
CA ARG A 11 -15.42 16.97 14.11
C ARG A 11 -14.19 17.33 14.95
N GLY A 12 -13.47 18.36 14.50
CA GLY A 12 -12.27 18.88 15.16
C GLY A 12 -11.04 17.98 15.04
N MET A 13 -11.13 16.89 14.29
CA MET A 13 -10.04 15.93 14.11
C MET A 13 -9.06 16.32 12.98
N ASN A 14 -9.37 17.36 12.20
CA ASN A 14 -8.68 17.75 10.97
C ASN A 14 -8.60 16.58 9.97
N SER A 15 -9.68 15.81 9.86
CA SER A 15 -9.73 14.61 9.02
C SER A 15 -9.92 14.99 7.55
N LEU A 16 -8.97 14.61 6.68
CA LEU A 16 -9.07 14.80 5.23
C LEU A 16 -10.37 14.22 4.67
N LYS A 17 -10.84 13.09 5.22
CA LYS A 17 -12.08 12.44 4.79
C LYS A 17 -13.30 13.28 5.17
N TRP A 18 -13.36 13.81 6.39
CA TRP A 18 -14.57 14.38 6.96
C TRP A 18 -14.65 15.91 6.95
N GLU A 19 -13.53 16.61 6.89
CA GLU A 19 -13.50 18.07 7.04
C GLU A 19 -12.93 18.79 5.81
N PHE A 20 -12.58 18.05 4.77
CA PHE A 20 -12.00 18.59 3.54
C PHE A 20 -12.63 17.99 2.28
N THR A 21 -12.61 18.78 1.22
CA THR A 21 -12.84 18.33 -0.16
C THR A 21 -11.60 18.65 -0.99
N VAL A 22 -11.39 17.96 -2.11
CA VAL A 22 -10.26 18.26 -3.01
C VAL A 22 -10.78 19.01 -4.23
N ARG A 23 -10.44 20.29 -4.34
CA ARG A 23 -10.75 21.13 -5.51
C ARG A 23 -9.44 21.56 -6.15
N ASN A 24 -9.33 21.35 -7.47
CA ASN A 24 -8.11 21.66 -8.24
C ASN A 24 -6.81 21.02 -7.70
N GLY A 25 -6.92 19.91 -6.97
CA GLY A 25 -5.78 19.20 -6.39
C GLY A 25 -5.38 19.64 -4.98
N GLU A 26 -6.02 20.66 -4.42
CA GLU A 26 -5.74 21.15 -3.07
C GLU A 26 -6.89 20.82 -2.09
N PRO A 27 -6.60 20.46 -0.83
CA PRO A 27 -7.63 20.30 0.20
C PRO A 27 -8.23 21.65 0.60
N GLU A 28 -9.54 21.81 0.45
CA GLU A 28 -10.31 22.94 0.95
C GLU A 28 -11.21 22.48 2.10
N VAL A 29 -11.24 23.26 3.19
CA VAL A 29 -12.11 22.97 4.35
C VAL A 29 -13.56 22.97 3.89
N TRP A 30 -14.28 21.88 4.17
CA TRP A 30 -15.68 21.69 3.81
C TRP A 30 -16.55 21.60 5.06
N LYS A 31 -17.71 22.28 5.06
CA LYS A 31 -18.58 22.41 6.24
C LYS A 31 -19.68 21.36 6.35
N GLU A 32 -20.01 20.59 5.31
CA GLU A 32 -21.27 19.79 5.27
C GLU A 32 -21.23 18.40 5.92
N THR A 33 -20.34 18.14 6.87
CA THR A 33 -20.35 16.87 7.63
C THR A 33 -21.02 16.98 9.00
N ASP A 34 -21.75 18.08 9.24
CA ASP A 34 -22.42 18.33 10.51
C ASP A 34 -23.61 17.38 10.73
N PRO A 35 -23.59 16.53 11.79
CA PRO A 35 -24.70 15.64 12.12
C PRO A 35 -25.99 16.37 12.51
N GLU A 36 -25.92 17.68 12.81
CA GLU A 36 -27.09 18.51 13.07
C GLU A 36 -27.87 18.88 11.79
N LEU A 37 -27.30 18.64 10.60
CA LEU A 37 -27.94 18.91 9.30
C LEU A 37 -29.02 17.88 8.91
N GLY A 38 -29.19 16.81 9.69
CA GLY A 38 -30.22 15.79 9.44
C GLY A 38 -30.10 15.17 8.04
N GLU A 39 -31.17 15.25 7.25
CA GLU A 39 -31.24 14.68 5.89
C GLU A 39 -30.32 15.38 4.87
N GLU A 40 -29.82 16.58 5.18
CA GLU A 40 -28.90 17.34 4.32
C GLU A 40 -27.42 17.03 4.61
N GLN A 41 -27.12 16.13 5.55
CA GLN A 41 -25.74 15.74 5.88
C GLN A 41 -25.07 14.99 4.73
N VAL A 42 -23.86 15.40 4.34
CA VAL A 42 -23.05 14.67 3.37
C VAL A 42 -22.25 13.57 4.07
N LEU A 43 -22.51 12.32 3.69
CA LEU A 43 -21.75 11.17 4.19
C LEU A 43 -20.47 10.95 3.38
N SER A 44 -19.32 11.09 4.03
CA SER A 44 -18.03 10.93 3.37
C SER A 44 -17.59 9.46 3.28
N MET A 45 -17.39 8.98 2.05
CA MET A 45 -17.01 7.57 1.76
C MET A 45 -15.87 7.44 0.74
N TRP A 46 -15.03 8.47 0.58
CA TRP A 46 -14.05 8.55 -0.53
C TRP A 46 -12.60 8.19 -0.15
N VAL A 47 -12.10 8.62 1.02
CA VAL A 47 -10.74 8.29 1.49
C VAL A 47 -10.72 6.93 2.16
N ALA A 48 -9.68 6.15 1.88
CA ALA A 48 -9.45 4.83 2.48
C ALA A 48 -8.83 4.93 3.89
N ASP A 49 -9.52 5.57 4.83
CA ASP A 49 -9.38 5.38 6.28
C ASP A 49 -10.76 5.02 6.87
N MET A 50 -10.75 4.40 8.06
CA MET A 50 -11.94 3.83 8.66
C MET A 50 -12.59 4.81 9.64
N ASP A 51 -13.90 4.69 9.82
CA ASP A 51 -14.65 5.44 10.84
C ASP A 51 -14.74 4.64 12.16
N PHE A 52 -13.78 3.74 12.38
CA PHE A 52 -13.66 2.92 13.57
C PHE A 52 -12.46 3.36 14.41
N ARG A 53 -12.60 3.24 15.73
CA ARG A 53 -11.45 3.31 16.65
C ARG A 53 -10.50 2.16 16.31
N THR A 54 -9.19 2.43 16.35
CA THR A 54 -8.18 1.36 16.29
C THR A 54 -8.29 0.46 17.52
N ALA A 55 -7.64 -0.71 17.45
CA ALA A 55 -7.62 -1.69 18.54
C ALA A 55 -7.05 -1.11 19.85
N GLU A 56 -7.67 -1.45 20.98
CA GLU A 56 -7.28 -0.96 22.32
C GLU A 56 -5.80 -1.21 22.67
N PRO A 57 -5.16 -2.34 22.32
CA PRO A 57 -3.72 -2.52 22.54
C PRO A 57 -2.85 -1.44 21.90
N VAL A 58 -3.26 -0.91 20.73
CA VAL A 58 -2.54 0.19 20.06
C VAL A 58 -2.74 1.49 20.83
N ILE A 59 -3.98 1.78 21.26
CA ILE A 59 -4.30 2.96 22.05
C ILE A 59 -3.50 2.96 23.36
N GLN A 60 -3.44 1.82 24.05
CA GLN A 60 -2.71 1.67 25.30
C GLN A 60 -1.20 1.90 25.12
N ALA A 61 -0.59 1.31 24.09
CA ALA A 61 0.82 1.53 23.78
C ALA A 61 1.13 3.01 23.48
N LEU A 62 0.23 3.71 22.79
CA LEU A 62 0.37 5.14 22.52
C LEU A 62 0.22 5.98 23.79
N ARG A 63 -0.74 5.66 24.67
CA ARG A 63 -0.89 6.33 25.97
C ARG A 63 0.39 6.19 26.79
N GLU A 64 0.91 4.97 26.95
CA GLU A 64 2.16 4.74 27.68
C GLU A 64 3.34 5.50 27.07
N ARG A 65 3.41 5.60 25.74
CA ARG A 65 4.45 6.38 25.05
C ARG A 65 4.35 7.87 25.33
N VAL A 66 3.13 8.40 25.41
CA VAL A 66 2.83 9.81 25.70
C VAL A 66 3.13 10.16 27.15
N GLU A 67 2.73 9.31 28.10
CA GLU A 67 2.95 9.50 29.54
C GLU A 67 4.45 9.60 29.90
N ARG A 68 5.34 9.00 29.10
CA ARG A 68 6.79 9.17 29.27
C ARG A 68 7.29 10.59 29.06
N GLY A 69 6.57 11.43 28.31
CA GLY A 69 6.87 12.86 28.11
C GLY A 69 8.14 13.18 27.30
N ILE A 70 8.86 12.19 26.76
CA ILE A 70 10.14 12.39 26.04
C ILE A 70 9.97 11.98 24.57
N PHE A 71 10.04 12.93 23.63
CA PHE A 71 9.81 12.70 22.19
C PHE A 71 11.05 13.00 21.33
N GLY A 72 12.24 12.68 21.85
CA GLY A 72 13.49 12.79 21.10
C GLY A 72 13.63 11.76 19.97
N TYR A 73 14.80 11.74 19.34
CA TYR A 73 15.12 10.82 18.25
C TYR A 73 14.92 9.36 18.66
N ALA A 74 14.15 8.62 17.86
CA ALA A 74 13.90 7.20 18.01
C ALA A 74 14.45 6.43 16.80
N SER A 75 14.84 5.18 17.01
CA SER A 75 15.27 4.26 15.97
C SER A 75 14.47 2.97 16.06
N LYS A 76 14.54 2.15 15.01
CA LYS A 76 13.99 0.79 15.04
C LYS A 76 14.70 -0.05 16.11
N THR A 77 13.95 -0.91 16.78
CA THR A 77 14.45 -1.85 17.79
C THR A 77 14.30 -3.28 17.30
N GLU A 78 15.00 -4.23 17.93
CA GLU A 78 14.82 -5.66 17.68
C GLU A 78 13.35 -6.08 17.89
N GLN A 79 12.71 -5.61 18.96
CA GLN A 79 11.29 -5.87 19.22
C GLN A 79 10.36 -5.40 18.09
N TYR A 80 10.69 -4.29 17.42
CA TYR A 80 9.94 -3.83 16.26
C TYR A 80 10.14 -4.78 15.07
N LEU A 81 11.37 -5.21 14.82
CA LEU A 81 11.71 -6.15 13.75
C LEU A 81 11.04 -7.51 13.98
N ASP A 82 11.07 -8.03 15.21
CA ASP A 82 10.38 -9.25 15.64
C ASP A 82 8.87 -9.16 15.44
N ALA A 83 8.26 -8.01 15.72
CA ALA A 83 6.84 -7.81 15.52
C ALA A 83 6.45 -7.90 14.04
N VAL A 84 7.26 -7.29 13.15
CA VAL A 84 7.05 -7.36 11.70
C VAL A 84 7.29 -8.78 11.18
N GLN A 85 8.43 -9.39 11.51
CA GLN A 85 8.76 -10.78 11.13
C GLN A 85 7.67 -11.75 11.60
N GLY A 86 7.29 -11.66 12.87
CA GLY A 86 6.26 -12.50 13.48
C GLY A 86 4.89 -12.30 12.84
N TRP A 87 4.51 -11.08 12.44
CA TRP A 87 3.27 -10.84 11.72
C TRP A 87 3.29 -11.50 10.34
N MET A 88 4.34 -11.27 9.55
CA MET A 88 4.47 -11.84 8.21
C MET A 88 4.43 -13.37 8.22
N SER A 89 5.13 -13.99 9.17
CA SER A 89 5.14 -15.45 9.36
C SER A 89 3.76 -15.97 9.78
N LYS A 90 3.13 -15.37 10.80
CA LYS A 90 1.84 -15.85 11.34
C LYS A 90 0.64 -15.59 10.43
N ARG A 91 0.61 -14.45 9.72
CA ARG A 91 -0.55 -14.03 8.90
C ARG A 91 -0.43 -14.44 7.45
N HIS A 92 0.79 -14.48 6.92
CA HIS A 92 1.01 -14.69 5.50
C HIS A 92 1.93 -15.89 5.21
N GLY A 93 2.45 -16.58 6.22
CA GLY A 93 3.36 -17.73 6.05
C GLY A 93 4.75 -17.36 5.54
N PHE A 94 5.05 -16.07 5.34
CA PHE A 94 6.30 -15.60 4.77
C PHE A 94 7.35 -15.41 5.87
N GLN A 95 8.44 -16.16 5.80
CA GLN A 95 9.58 -16.01 6.71
C GLN A 95 10.46 -14.86 6.23
N VAL A 96 10.49 -13.78 7.00
CA VAL A 96 11.24 -12.56 6.68
C VAL A 96 12.47 -12.50 7.58
N GLU A 97 13.64 -12.25 7.01
CA GLU A 97 14.83 -11.95 7.81
C GLU A 97 14.80 -10.50 8.31
N GLN A 98 15.31 -10.26 9.52
CA GLN A 98 15.25 -8.92 10.13
C GLN A 98 15.99 -7.86 9.29
N GLU A 99 17.09 -8.24 8.65
CA GLU A 99 17.89 -7.38 7.76
C GLU A 99 17.12 -6.94 6.50
N TRP A 100 16.08 -7.66 6.10
CA TRP A 100 15.26 -7.29 4.94
C TRP A 100 14.34 -6.10 5.25
N ILE A 101 14.09 -5.83 6.54
CA ILE A 101 13.07 -4.86 6.97
C ILE A 101 13.67 -3.45 7.02
N VAL A 102 13.18 -2.59 6.12
CA VAL A 102 13.52 -1.17 6.03
C VAL A 102 12.29 -0.32 6.38
N PRO A 103 12.25 0.28 7.58
CA PRO A 103 11.17 1.17 7.97
C PRO A 103 11.13 2.43 7.12
N THR A 104 9.93 2.87 6.77
CA THR A 104 9.68 4.11 6.03
C THR A 104 8.49 4.86 6.64
N VAL A 105 8.35 6.15 6.29
CA VAL A 105 7.29 7.03 6.84
C VAL A 105 5.95 6.91 6.11
N GLY A 106 5.79 5.87 5.29
CA GLY A 106 4.63 5.63 4.44
C GLY A 106 5.03 5.08 3.06
N ILE A 107 4.12 4.29 2.46
CA ILE A 107 4.35 3.65 1.17
C ILE A 107 4.48 4.66 0.03
N VAL A 108 3.64 5.71 -0.02
CA VAL A 108 3.71 6.70 -1.13
C VAL A 108 5.06 7.45 -1.20
N PRO A 109 5.60 7.98 -0.07
CA PRO A 109 6.98 8.48 -0.05
C PRO A 109 8.01 7.42 -0.47
N ALA A 110 7.87 6.18 -0.01
CA ALA A 110 8.77 5.08 -0.37
C ALA A 110 8.72 4.76 -1.88
N LEU A 111 7.54 4.72 -2.50
CA LEU A 111 7.36 4.56 -3.95
C LEU A 111 8.09 5.68 -4.71
N SER A 112 7.95 6.93 -4.28
CA SER A 112 8.66 8.06 -4.89
C SER A 112 10.18 7.96 -4.73
N MET A 113 10.67 7.39 -3.62
CA MET A 113 12.09 7.11 -3.44
C MET A 113 12.58 5.98 -4.36
N MET A 114 11.82 4.88 -4.46
CA MET A 114 12.18 3.74 -5.31
C MET A 114 12.16 4.11 -6.79
N VAL A 115 11.14 4.85 -7.26
CA VAL A 115 11.13 5.41 -8.63
C VAL A 115 12.38 6.24 -8.89
N ARG A 116 12.77 7.12 -7.96
CA ARG A 116 13.98 7.93 -8.11
C ARG A 116 15.27 7.11 -8.15
N LYS A 117 15.32 6.04 -7.36
CA LYS A 117 16.52 5.22 -7.18
C LYS A 117 16.76 4.24 -8.33
N PHE A 118 15.68 3.65 -8.86
CA PHE A 118 15.74 2.50 -9.78
C PHE A 118 15.29 2.83 -11.21
N SER A 119 15.20 4.12 -11.55
CA SER A 119 14.99 4.58 -12.92
C SER A 119 15.59 5.96 -13.10
N ASN A 120 15.68 6.46 -14.33
CA ASN A 120 16.10 7.82 -14.68
C ASN A 120 14.93 8.65 -15.23
N PRO A 121 15.01 10.00 -15.20
CA PRO A 121 14.06 10.84 -15.90
C PRO A 121 13.88 10.42 -17.38
N GLY A 122 12.64 10.39 -17.85
CA GLY A 122 12.27 9.93 -19.19
C GLY A 122 12.05 8.41 -19.32
N GLU A 123 12.58 7.60 -18.41
CA GLU A 123 12.35 6.15 -18.41
C GLU A 123 10.93 5.80 -17.98
N LYS A 124 10.51 4.57 -18.31
CA LYS A 124 9.15 4.09 -18.17
C LYS A 124 9.01 3.24 -16.90
N VAL A 125 7.88 3.43 -16.21
CA VAL A 125 7.48 2.63 -15.06
C VAL A 125 6.13 1.99 -15.35
N LEU A 126 6.07 0.67 -15.24
CA LEU A 126 4.88 -0.13 -15.46
C LEU A 126 3.90 -0.05 -14.27
N ILE A 127 2.63 0.18 -14.57
CA ILE A 127 1.51 0.04 -13.62
C ILE A 127 0.31 -0.59 -14.31
N GLN A 128 -0.61 -1.16 -13.53
CA GLN A 128 -1.80 -1.84 -14.06
C GLN A 128 -3.09 -1.09 -13.78
N ARG A 129 -3.58 -0.27 -14.74
CA ARG A 129 -4.80 0.54 -14.54
C ARG A 129 -6.10 -0.24 -14.75
N PRO A 130 -7.20 0.13 -14.07
CA PRO A 130 -7.31 1.21 -13.07
C PRO A 130 -6.57 0.84 -11.78
N VAL A 131 -5.87 1.82 -11.19
CA VAL A 131 -5.08 1.63 -9.96
C VAL A 131 -5.03 2.90 -9.13
N TYR A 132 -4.69 2.77 -7.85
CA TYR A 132 -4.42 3.84 -6.90
C TYR A 132 -3.62 5.00 -7.52
N TYR A 133 -4.24 6.19 -7.59
CA TYR A 133 -3.70 7.33 -8.34
C TYR A 133 -2.29 7.79 -7.92
N PRO A 134 -1.85 7.66 -6.64
CA PRO A 134 -0.50 8.03 -6.25
C PRO A 134 0.61 7.23 -6.92
N PHE A 135 0.32 6.05 -7.51
CA PHE A 135 1.30 5.38 -8.36
C PHE A 135 1.65 6.26 -9.56
N THR A 136 0.66 6.86 -10.21
CA THR A 136 0.89 7.80 -11.32
C THR A 136 1.66 9.04 -10.85
N ASN A 137 1.34 9.57 -9.66
CA ASN A 137 2.01 10.75 -9.13
C ASN A 137 3.47 10.44 -8.75
N ALA A 138 3.75 9.31 -8.11
CA ALA A 138 5.11 8.88 -7.77
C ALA A 138 6.01 8.76 -9.01
N ILE A 139 5.44 8.38 -10.16
CA ILE A 139 6.14 8.29 -11.44
C ILE A 139 6.31 9.68 -12.05
N LYS A 140 5.21 10.40 -12.29
CA LYS A 140 5.22 11.68 -13.03
C LYS A 140 5.91 12.82 -12.28
N ASN A 141 5.74 12.91 -10.96
CA ASN A 141 6.37 13.98 -10.16
C ASN A 141 7.89 13.80 -10.05
N ASN A 142 8.42 12.69 -10.54
CA ASN A 142 9.84 12.43 -10.67
C ASN A 142 10.26 12.39 -12.15
N ASP A 143 9.50 12.98 -13.08
CA ASP A 143 9.86 13.05 -14.51
C ASP A 143 10.01 11.69 -15.22
N ARG A 144 9.37 10.63 -14.71
CA ARG A 144 9.28 9.33 -15.41
C ARG A 144 7.98 9.23 -16.21
N VAL A 145 7.94 8.31 -17.16
CA VAL A 145 6.78 8.05 -18.02
C VAL A 145 5.98 6.86 -17.48
N VAL A 146 4.67 7.02 -17.33
CA VAL A 146 3.80 5.90 -16.97
C VAL A 146 3.59 5.01 -18.21
N LEU A 147 3.97 3.74 -18.12
CA LEU A 147 3.59 2.71 -19.07
C LEU A 147 2.46 1.86 -18.46
N CYS A 148 1.30 1.83 -19.12
CA CYS A 148 0.11 1.21 -18.56
C CYS A 148 -0.13 -0.18 -19.15
N ASN A 149 -0.03 -1.24 -18.35
CA ASN A 149 -0.57 -2.58 -18.66
C ASN A 149 -2.01 -2.65 -18.15
N ALA A 150 -2.98 -2.23 -18.96
CA ALA A 150 -4.37 -2.09 -18.50
C ALA A 150 -4.99 -3.45 -18.15
N LEU A 151 -5.69 -3.53 -17.02
CA LEU A 151 -6.45 -4.71 -16.62
C LEU A 151 -7.64 -4.92 -17.57
N LYS A 152 -7.96 -6.19 -17.86
CA LYS A 152 -9.10 -6.58 -18.69
C LYS A 152 -10.31 -6.88 -17.80
N LEU A 153 -11.42 -6.19 -18.01
CA LEU A 153 -12.67 -6.57 -17.37
C LEU A 153 -13.34 -7.70 -18.17
N GLN A 154 -13.35 -8.91 -17.61
CA GLN A 154 -13.97 -10.10 -18.21
C GLN A 154 -14.95 -10.71 -17.22
N ASN A 155 -16.20 -10.92 -17.63
CA ASN A 155 -17.23 -11.53 -16.77
C ASN A 155 -17.34 -10.84 -15.39
N ASN A 156 -17.34 -9.50 -15.36
CA ASN A 156 -17.34 -8.67 -14.15
C ASN A 156 -16.16 -8.90 -13.19
N ARG A 157 -15.04 -9.44 -13.70
CA ARG A 157 -13.81 -9.68 -12.97
C ARG A 157 -12.64 -9.08 -13.73
N TYR A 158 -11.82 -8.28 -13.06
CA TYR A 158 -10.61 -7.71 -13.67
C TYR A 158 -9.49 -8.73 -13.72
N GLU A 159 -8.90 -8.99 -14.88
CA GLU A 159 -7.79 -9.93 -15.08
C GLU A 159 -6.55 -9.21 -15.62
N MET A 160 -5.36 -9.73 -15.31
CA MET A 160 -4.12 -9.19 -15.86
C MET A 160 -3.99 -9.57 -17.34
N ASP A 161 -3.55 -8.61 -18.17
CA ASP A 161 -3.13 -8.92 -19.53
C ASP A 161 -1.64 -9.28 -19.56
N LEU A 162 -1.32 -10.53 -19.23
CA LEU A 162 0.07 -10.98 -19.10
C LEU A 162 0.86 -10.94 -20.41
N LYS A 163 0.19 -11.12 -21.57
CA LYS A 163 0.84 -11.01 -22.88
C LYS A 163 1.26 -9.57 -23.18
N ASP A 164 0.38 -8.61 -22.90
CA ASP A 164 0.69 -7.19 -23.02
C ASP A 164 1.74 -6.76 -21.98
N LEU A 165 1.73 -7.36 -20.79
CA LEU A 165 2.74 -7.11 -19.77
C LEU A 165 4.13 -7.55 -20.26
N GLU A 166 4.26 -8.77 -20.77
CA GLU A 166 5.49 -9.31 -21.33
C GLU A 166 6.03 -8.44 -22.47
N GLN A 167 5.17 -8.09 -23.44
CA GLN A 167 5.55 -7.19 -24.54
C GLN A 167 6.06 -5.83 -24.05
N LYS A 168 5.44 -5.28 -23.01
CA LYS A 168 5.83 -3.97 -22.46
C LYS A 168 7.08 -4.04 -21.59
N ALA A 169 7.24 -5.11 -20.82
CA ALA A 169 8.44 -5.35 -20.02
C ALA A 169 9.68 -5.49 -20.89
N ALA A 170 9.54 -6.01 -22.12
CA ALA A 170 10.62 -6.12 -23.10
C ALA A 170 11.12 -4.77 -23.67
N ASP A 171 10.45 -3.64 -23.40
CA ASP A 171 10.95 -2.32 -23.82
C ASP A 171 12.20 -1.96 -22.98
N PRO A 172 13.36 -1.69 -23.61
CA PRO A 172 14.60 -1.41 -22.88
C PRO A 172 14.58 -0.11 -22.06
N ASN A 173 13.52 0.71 -22.16
CA ASN A 173 13.32 1.87 -21.30
C ASN A 173 12.48 1.58 -20.05
N VAL A 174 12.06 0.33 -19.83
CA VAL A 174 11.27 -0.08 -18.66
C VAL A 174 12.19 -0.75 -17.65
N HIS A 175 12.34 -0.14 -16.48
CA HIS A 175 13.21 -0.66 -15.41
C HIS A 175 12.47 -0.99 -14.12
N LEU A 176 11.20 -0.58 -14.02
CA LEU A 176 10.42 -0.69 -12.79
C LEU A 176 8.96 -1.02 -13.09
N MET A 177 8.38 -1.90 -12.29
CA MET A 177 6.94 -2.18 -12.24
C MET A 177 6.43 -1.96 -10.82
N ILE A 178 5.29 -1.28 -10.67
CA ILE A 178 4.57 -1.16 -9.40
C ILE A 178 3.29 -2.00 -9.51
N LEU A 179 3.26 -3.10 -8.77
CA LEU A 179 2.13 -4.00 -8.62
C LEU A 179 1.32 -3.64 -7.36
N CYS A 180 0.00 -3.73 -7.43
CA CYS A 180 -0.89 -3.53 -6.29
C CYS A 180 -1.58 -4.86 -5.96
N ASN A 181 -1.35 -5.41 -4.77
CA ASN A 181 -1.87 -6.72 -4.37
C ASN A 181 -2.20 -6.75 -2.86
N PRO A 182 -3.47 -6.74 -2.43
CA PRO A 182 -4.69 -6.64 -3.23
C PRO A 182 -4.83 -5.33 -4.01
N HIS A 183 -5.47 -5.40 -5.19
CA HIS A 183 -5.49 -4.31 -6.16
C HIS A 183 -6.56 -3.26 -5.86
N ASN A 184 -6.14 -2.07 -5.43
CA ASN A 184 -7.00 -0.89 -5.30
C ASN A 184 -7.13 -0.19 -6.67
N PRO A 185 -8.34 0.04 -7.23
CA PRO A 185 -9.65 0.04 -6.54
C PRO A 185 -10.51 -1.20 -6.77
N VAL A 186 -10.06 -2.16 -7.60
CA VAL A 186 -10.92 -3.25 -8.09
C VAL A 186 -11.11 -4.40 -7.10
N GLY A 187 -10.43 -4.37 -5.94
CA GLY A 187 -10.57 -5.37 -4.88
C GLY A 187 -10.04 -6.76 -5.25
N ARG A 188 -9.20 -6.86 -6.30
CA ARG A 188 -8.66 -8.15 -6.74
C ARG A 188 -7.56 -8.62 -5.81
N VAL A 189 -7.71 -9.82 -5.29
CA VAL A 189 -6.59 -10.62 -4.77
C VAL A 189 -6.06 -11.46 -5.93
N TRP A 190 -4.75 -11.36 -6.20
CA TRP A 190 -4.11 -12.08 -7.29
C TRP A 190 -3.80 -13.52 -6.90
N SER A 191 -3.93 -14.45 -7.85
CA SER A 191 -3.60 -15.85 -7.58
C SER A 191 -2.08 -16.04 -7.51
N PHE A 192 -1.65 -17.15 -6.93
CA PHE A 192 -0.23 -17.52 -6.92
C PHE A 192 0.34 -17.55 -8.35
N GLU A 193 -0.39 -18.14 -9.29
CA GLU A 193 0.04 -18.28 -10.69
C GLU A 193 0.14 -16.93 -11.42
N ASP A 194 -0.77 -15.99 -11.13
CA ASP A 194 -0.70 -14.63 -11.68
C ASP A 194 0.57 -13.92 -11.17
N LEU A 195 0.83 -13.98 -9.86
CA LEU A 195 2.01 -13.36 -9.23
C LEU A 195 3.32 -13.98 -9.72
N GLN A 196 3.37 -15.31 -9.81
CA GLN A 196 4.52 -16.06 -10.33
C GLN A 196 4.86 -15.59 -11.76
N LYS A 197 3.86 -15.50 -12.64
CA LYS A 197 4.06 -15.05 -14.03
C LYS A 197 4.52 -13.60 -14.12
N VAL A 198 3.94 -12.70 -13.31
CA VAL A 198 4.41 -11.30 -13.22
C VAL A 198 5.86 -11.24 -12.80
N GLY A 199 6.24 -12.00 -11.76
CA GLY A 199 7.62 -12.08 -11.27
C GLY A 199 8.59 -12.60 -12.32
N GLN A 200 8.22 -13.67 -13.03
CA GLN A 200 9.01 -14.26 -14.13
C GLN A 200 9.23 -13.24 -15.26
N ILE A 201 8.16 -12.62 -15.77
CA ILE A 201 8.24 -11.59 -16.81
C ILE A 201 9.15 -10.44 -16.37
N CYS A 202 8.97 -9.94 -15.14
CA CYS A 202 9.79 -8.85 -14.62
C CYS A 202 11.27 -9.22 -14.56
N ARG A 203 11.57 -10.43 -14.05
CA ARG A 203 12.95 -10.91 -13.92
C ARG A 203 13.61 -11.16 -15.27
N GLU A 204 12.93 -11.80 -16.21
CA GLU A 204 13.44 -12.09 -17.56
C GLU A 204 13.84 -10.82 -18.31
N HIS A 205 13.09 -9.73 -18.10
CA HIS A 205 13.34 -8.43 -18.73
C HIS A 205 14.10 -7.44 -17.85
N GLN A 206 14.65 -7.86 -16.70
CA GLN A 206 15.41 -7.00 -15.79
C GLN A 206 14.62 -5.78 -15.28
N VAL A 207 13.29 -5.93 -15.16
CA VAL A 207 12.38 -4.95 -14.57
C VAL A 207 12.28 -5.23 -13.09
N LEU A 208 12.67 -4.28 -12.22
CA LEU A 208 12.49 -4.43 -10.78
C LEU A 208 11.00 -4.38 -10.42
N LEU A 209 10.52 -5.34 -9.64
CA LEU A 209 9.14 -5.37 -9.18
C LEU A 209 8.99 -4.71 -7.81
N ILE A 210 8.02 -3.81 -7.66
CA ILE A 210 7.56 -3.33 -6.36
C ILE A 210 6.16 -3.91 -6.12
N SER A 211 6.00 -4.77 -5.12
CA SER A 211 4.69 -5.28 -4.69
C SER A 211 4.16 -4.42 -3.55
N ASP A 212 3.16 -3.58 -3.81
CA ASP A 212 2.43 -2.85 -2.77
C ASP A 212 1.34 -3.76 -2.18
N GLU A 213 1.60 -4.23 -0.96
CA GLU A 213 0.77 -5.20 -0.23
C GLU A 213 0.09 -4.62 1.01
N ILE A 214 -0.11 -3.30 1.03
CA ILE A 214 -0.73 -2.59 2.16
C ILE A 214 -2.13 -3.09 2.54
N HIS A 215 -2.85 -3.71 1.60
CA HIS A 215 -4.18 -4.26 1.82
C HIS A 215 -4.17 -5.77 2.12
N GLY A 216 -3.00 -6.41 2.25
CA GLY A 216 -2.84 -7.87 2.39
C GLY A 216 -3.51 -8.49 3.62
N ASP A 217 -3.78 -7.69 4.66
CA ASP A 217 -4.50 -8.15 5.85
C ASP A 217 -6.04 -8.05 5.72
N LEU A 218 -6.55 -7.28 4.76
CA LEU A 218 -7.98 -6.97 4.60
C LEU A 218 -8.63 -7.86 3.54
N ILE A 219 -8.73 -9.14 3.86
CA ILE A 219 -9.21 -10.18 2.93
C ILE A 219 -10.62 -10.63 3.28
N MET A 220 -11.51 -10.58 2.29
CA MET A 220 -12.89 -11.00 2.46
C MET A 220 -13.00 -12.52 2.67
N PRO A 221 -14.00 -13.00 3.43
CA PRO A 221 -14.23 -14.43 3.63
C PRO A 221 -14.32 -15.19 2.29
N GLY A 222 -13.69 -16.36 2.23
CA GLY A 222 -13.64 -17.18 1.01
C GLY A 222 -12.52 -16.82 0.02
N HIS A 223 -11.72 -15.80 0.32
CA HIS A 223 -10.52 -15.45 -0.45
C HIS A 223 -9.25 -15.72 0.35
N GLN A 224 -8.15 -15.98 -0.37
CA GLN A 224 -6.83 -16.17 0.20
C GLN A 224 -5.87 -15.17 -0.42
N PHE A 225 -5.17 -14.42 0.43
CA PHE A 225 -4.08 -13.55 0.02
C PHE A 225 -2.80 -14.33 -0.22
N ASN A 226 -2.15 -14.02 -1.34
CA ASN A 226 -0.82 -14.52 -1.67
C ASN A 226 0.16 -13.35 -1.54
N CYS A 227 0.94 -13.36 -0.45
CA CYS A 227 2.11 -12.49 -0.32
C CYS A 227 3.10 -12.84 -1.44
N PHE A 228 3.67 -11.82 -2.11
CA PHE A 228 4.67 -12.07 -3.15
C PHE A 228 5.92 -12.78 -2.59
N GLY A 229 6.20 -12.62 -1.29
CA GLY A 229 7.28 -13.33 -0.60
C GLY A 229 7.15 -14.86 -0.60
N LEU A 230 6.00 -15.41 -0.99
CA LEU A 230 5.77 -16.85 -1.13
C LEU A 230 6.09 -17.40 -2.53
N GLN A 231 6.37 -16.53 -3.51
CA GLN A 231 6.76 -16.97 -4.86
C GLN A 231 8.15 -17.62 -4.83
N ASP A 232 8.56 -18.21 -5.95
CA ASP A 232 9.85 -18.91 -6.03
C ASP A 232 11.00 -18.03 -5.56
N GLN A 233 11.92 -18.62 -4.79
CA GLN A 233 13.04 -17.91 -4.14
C GLN A 233 13.85 -17.05 -5.12
N GLU A 234 13.98 -17.52 -6.35
CA GLU A 234 14.71 -16.84 -7.40
C GLU A 234 14.08 -15.52 -7.88
N LEU A 235 12.79 -15.31 -7.61
CA LEU A 235 12.06 -14.07 -7.88
C LEU A 235 12.25 -13.04 -6.76
N LEU A 236 12.58 -13.49 -5.55
CA LEU A 236 12.77 -12.63 -4.38
C LEU A 236 13.98 -11.70 -4.52
N ASP A 237 14.94 -12.06 -5.37
CA ASP A 237 16.10 -11.22 -5.69
C ASP A 237 15.73 -10.01 -6.56
N ASN A 238 14.53 -9.96 -7.14
CA ASN A 238 14.09 -8.90 -8.06
C ASN A 238 12.77 -8.25 -7.61
N VAL A 239 12.52 -8.22 -6.31
CA VAL A 239 11.30 -7.61 -5.74
C VAL A 239 11.58 -6.79 -4.48
N ILE A 240 10.82 -5.71 -4.32
CA ILE A 240 10.65 -4.99 -3.06
C ILE A 240 9.18 -5.10 -2.64
N ILE A 241 8.91 -5.68 -1.48
CA ILE A 241 7.55 -5.83 -0.96
C ILE A 241 7.28 -4.69 0.02
N SER A 242 6.19 -3.96 -0.17
CA SER A 242 5.80 -2.83 0.68
C SER A 242 4.59 -3.22 1.54
N THR A 243 4.73 -3.19 2.86
CA THR A 243 3.65 -3.49 3.81
C THR A 243 3.50 -2.34 4.81
N ALA A 244 2.33 -2.21 5.42
CA ALA A 244 2.14 -1.26 6.52
C ALA A 244 0.94 -1.65 7.38
N PRO A 245 0.97 -1.38 8.70
CA PRO A 245 -0.19 -1.58 9.57
C PRO A 245 -1.31 -0.55 9.33
N SER A 246 -1.04 0.47 8.51
CA SER A 246 -1.88 1.67 8.41
C SER A 246 -3.29 1.41 7.90
N LYS A 247 -3.49 0.53 6.93
CA LYS A 247 -4.84 0.17 6.44
C LYS A 247 -5.50 -0.84 7.35
N THR A 248 -4.76 -1.85 7.78
CA THR A 248 -5.25 -2.92 8.66
C THR A 248 -5.82 -2.40 9.97
N PHE A 249 -5.16 -1.42 10.59
CA PHE A 249 -5.49 -0.94 11.94
C PHE A 249 -5.95 0.52 11.98
N ASN A 250 -6.25 1.12 10.82
CA ASN A 250 -6.63 2.53 10.72
C ASN A 250 -5.58 3.50 11.32
N LEU A 251 -4.30 3.28 10.99
CA LEU A 251 -3.15 4.02 11.55
C LEU A 251 -2.44 4.92 10.52
N ALA A 252 -3.13 5.34 9.46
CA ALA A 252 -2.53 6.17 8.39
C ALA A 252 -2.00 7.54 8.89
N GLY A 253 -2.48 8.02 10.03
CA GLY A 253 -1.98 9.21 10.72
C GLY A 253 -0.60 9.01 11.38
N LEU A 254 -0.21 7.77 11.73
CA LEU A 254 1.05 7.48 12.44
C LEU A 254 2.29 7.37 11.54
N LYS A 255 2.12 7.41 10.21
CA LYS A 255 3.20 7.47 9.22
C LYS A 255 4.28 6.38 9.42
N THR A 256 3.85 5.11 9.37
CA THR A 256 4.75 3.95 9.46
C THR A 256 4.46 2.91 8.38
N SER A 257 5.51 2.39 7.75
CA SER A 257 5.48 1.29 6.79
C SER A 257 6.80 0.52 6.80
N ASN A 258 6.79 -0.68 6.23
CA ASN A 258 7.93 -1.56 6.10
C ASN A 258 8.15 -1.88 4.62
N LEU A 259 9.36 -1.65 4.12
CA LEU A 259 9.82 -2.33 2.92
C LEU A 259 10.50 -3.62 3.34
N ILE A 260 10.22 -4.71 2.65
CA ILE A 260 10.91 -5.99 2.80
C ILE A 260 11.72 -6.20 1.51
N ILE A 261 13.04 -6.19 1.66
CA ILE A 261 14.01 -6.21 0.56
C ILE A 261 14.96 -7.40 0.78
N PRO A 262 14.67 -8.56 0.18
CA PRO A 262 15.52 -9.75 0.34
C PRO A 262 16.91 -9.60 -0.28
N ASN A 263 17.01 -8.89 -1.41
CA ASN A 263 18.27 -8.68 -2.10
C ASN A 263 19.14 -7.62 -1.38
N PRO A 264 20.38 -7.94 -0.97
CA PRO A 264 21.27 -6.98 -0.31
C PRO A 264 21.93 -5.95 -1.25
N ARG A 265 21.78 -6.07 -2.57
CA ARG A 265 22.39 -5.19 -3.59
C ARG A 265 21.40 -4.14 -4.10
#